data_AF-A0A962VVS7-F1
#
_entry.id   AF-A0A962VVS7-F1
#
_cell.length_a   1.000
_cell.length_b   1.000
_cell.length_c   1.000
_cell.angle_alpha   90.00
_cell.angle_beta   90.00
_cell.angle_gamma   90.00
#
_symmetry.space_group_name_H-M   'P 1'
#
loop_
_entity.id
_entity.type
_entity.pdbx_description
1 polymer ?
#
loop_
_entity_poly.entity_id
_entity_poly.type
_entity_poly.pdbx_seq_one_letter_code
_entity_poly.pdbx_strand_id
1 'polypeptide(L)'
;MRHLLLLLLRTIVLLPSYTLVLTIRLIKWLIAPPALLLQLLIETPLALWRVRQPLRPRFVPIRETELPDAAWLMLTDATASLTAADFVHCDDFRGDDLIPGAVLWLRMLAQPEQGSVALIAHIQFATGSRPPHDFVEFSTQLQDGRALAINNLNLPYSLPPPAYMARLQLKDVWDPRALYALHRALVTALEQTVDPNPAIRATRDSTGLLIDNHAREIQALIAEGWLRTDRDGQAARPRPWAALLGVWRQAWPLASLYLRAADRHARRVLASHGIDASVFVGGAATILVDRQSLPTGTEITTVRAGYSVVRPLAQHTAPRAVLEAVVAELDGGTAGAVQVRELRYTFRGCEDQPQRRIRRLYSFDILLDPMASQLALTAMDRESEQVADEAEWDELAATTPLTPLVLGSWLYDLDRALPVAQTALTSHTNAFFLDSASLYVDETGAMCWQVVAWNHEDQPLHVVVDARSGSIQDEGAE
;
A
#
# COMPACT_ATOMS: atom_id res chain seq x y z
N MET A 1 35.58 -17.02 -57.76
CA MET A 1 36.71 -16.74 -56.83
C MET A 1 36.31 -15.85 -55.65
N ARG A 2 35.61 -14.71 -55.84
CA ARG A 2 35.19 -13.77 -54.78
C ARG A 2 34.37 -14.43 -53.64
N HIS A 3 33.43 -15.32 -53.97
CA HIS A 3 32.63 -16.06 -52.97
C HIS A 3 33.45 -17.05 -52.13
N LEU A 4 34.48 -17.66 -52.73
CA LEU A 4 35.33 -18.65 -52.06
C LEU A 4 36.29 -17.96 -51.08
N LEU A 5 36.77 -16.76 -51.45
CA LEU A 5 37.57 -15.87 -50.60
C LEU A 5 36.77 -15.30 -49.41
N LEU A 6 35.50 -14.92 -49.64
CA LEU A 6 34.60 -14.47 -48.57
C LEU A 6 34.24 -15.62 -47.62
N LEU A 7 34.02 -16.84 -48.13
CA LEU A 7 33.84 -18.04 -47.31
C LEU A 7 35.08 -18.33 -46.48
N LEU A 8 36.28 -18.26 -47.08
CA LEU A 8 37.54 -18.45 -46.36
C LEU A 8 37.74 -17.41 -45.25
N LEU A 9 37.47 -16.14 -45.54
CA LEU A 9 37.56 -15.04 -44.57
C LEU A 9 36.53 -15.23 -43.43
N ARG A 10 35.31 -15.67 -43.77
CA ARG A 10 34.26 -16.00 -42.79
C ARG A 10 34.71 -17.13 -41.88
N THR A 11 35.30 -18.20 -42.42
CA THR A 11 35.75 -19.35 -41.63
C THR A 11 37.00 -19.04 -40.81
N ILE A 12 37.93 -18.24 -41.32
CA ILE A 12 39.19 -17.90 -40.63
C ILE A 12 38.99 -16.80 -39.57
N VAL A 13 38.04 -15.88 -39.75
CA VAL A 13 37.85 -14.75 -38.81
C VAL A 13 36.64 -14.96 -37.89
N LEU A 14 35.52 -15.45 -38.42
CA LEU A 14 34.31 -15.62 -37.59
C LEU A 14 34.35 -16.89 -36.75
N LEU A 15 34.92 -18.00 -37.26
CA LEU A 15 34.96 -19.24 -36.46
C LEU A 15 35.82 -19.09 -35.19
N PRO A 16 37.04 -18.53 -35.23
CA PRO A 16 37.85 -18.32 -34.03
C PRO A 16 37.27 -17.28 -33.08
N SER A 17 36.59 -16.26 -33.60
CA SER A 17 35.93 -15.26 -32.75
C SER A 17 34.69 -15.83 -32.08
N TYR A 18 33.87 -16.64 -32.77
CA TYR A 18 32.76 -17.37 -32.16
C TYR A 18 33.23 -18.40 -31.13
N THR A 19 34.29 -19.17 -31.42
CA THR A 19 34.84 -20.12 -30.44
C THR A 19 35.42 -19.40 -29.23
N LEU A 20 36.11 -18.26 -29.42
CA LEU A 20 36.60 -17.44 -28.31
C LEU A 20 35.46 -16.92 -27.44
N VAL A 21 34.39 -16.36 -28.04
CA VAL A 21 33.21 -15.88 -27.30
C VAL A 21 32.52 -17.02 -26.56
N LEU A 22 32.34 -18.18 -27.19
CA LEU A 22 31.76 -19.36 -26.54
C LEU A 22 32.63 -19.88 -25.40
N THR A 23 33.95 -19.88 -25.57
CA THR A 23 34.91 -20.31 -24.53
C THR A 23 34.90 -19.34 -23.36
N ILE A 24 34.90 -18.03 -23.60
CA ILE A 24 34.77 -17.02 -22.55
C ILE A 24 33.43 -17.17 -21.82
N ARG A 25 32.31 -17.38 -22.54
CA ARG A 25 31.00 -17.63 -21.93
C ARG A 25 31.01 -18.91 -21.10
N LEU A 26 31.60 -19.99 -21.60
CA LEU A 26 31.72 -21.26 -20.89
C LEU A 26 32.55 -21.11 -19.61
N ILE A 27 33.70 -20.43 -19.69
CA ILE A 27 34.55 -20.13 -18.52
C ILE A 27 33.78 -19.29 -17.50
N LYS A 28 33.06 -18.24 -17.94
CA LYS A 28 32.20 -17.45 -17.03
C LYS A 28 31.12 -18.32 -16.38
N TRP A 29 30.48 -19.20 -17.14
CA TRP A 29 29.48 -20.14 -16.63
C TRP A 29 30.07 -21.20 -15.70
N LEU A 30 31.33 -21.59 -15.87
CA LEU A 30 32.01 -22.56 -15.01
C LEU A 30 32.51 -21.93 -13.70
N ILE A 31 32.95 -20.67 -13.75
CA ILE A 31 33.55 -19.97 -12.62
C ILE A 31 32.52 -19.20 -11.80
N ALA A 32 31.54 -18.54 -12.43
CA ALA A 32 30.62 -17.66 -11.73
C ALA A 32 29.75 -18.40 -10.68
N PRO A 33 29.17 -19.59 -10.96
CA PRO A 33 28.41 -20.32 -9.95
C PRO A 33 29.22 -20.75 -8.72
N PRO A 34 30.42 -21.38 -8.84
CA PRO A 34 31.21 -21.72 -7.65
C PRO A 34 31.77 -20.49 -6.95
N ALA A 35 32.13 -19.42 -7.67
CA ALA A 35 32.54 -18.17 -7.04
C ALA A 35 31.40 -17.54 -6.22
N LEU A 36 30.18 -17.50 -6.77
CA LEU A 36 28.99 -17.00 -6.09
C LEU A 36 28.62 -17.89 -4.89
N LEU A 37 28.74 -19.21 -5.03
CA LEU A 37 28.52 -20.15 -3.93
C LEU A 37 29.56 -19.97 -2.82
N LEU A 38 30.82 -19.75 -3.16
CA LEU A 38 31.88 -19.46 -2.19
C LEU A 38 31.64 -18.11 -1.48
N GLN A 39 31.17 -17.10 -2.22
CA GLN A 39 30.78 -15.81 -1.67
C GLN A 39 29.58 -15.94 -0.69
N LEU A 40 28.59 -16.77 -1.00
CA LEU A 40 27.42 -17.04 -0.14
C LEU A 40 27.75 -17.91 1.08
N LEU A 41 28.69 -18.85 0.95
CA LEU A 41 29.05 -19.77 2.04
C LEU A 41 30.10 -19.19 3.00
N ILE A 42 30.99 -18.32 2.53
CA ILE A 42 32.17 -17.90 3.28
C ILE A 42 32.20 -16.38 3.44
N GLU A 43 32.23 -15.61 2.35
CA GLU A 43 32.46 -14.16 2.44
C GLU A 43 31.31 -13.44 3.13
N THR A 44 30.07 -13.71 2.73
CA THR A 44 28.89 -13.04 3.30
C THR A 44 28.59 -13.45 4.75
N PRO A 45 28.70 -14.74 5.17
CA PRO A 45 28.56 -15.09 6.57
C PRO A 45 29.70 -14.52 7.42
N LEU A 46 30.92 -14.44 6.88
CA LEU A 46 32.04 -13.81 7.58
C LEU A 46 31.83 -12.29 7.74
N ALA A 47 31.27 -11.63 6.73
CA ALA A 47 30.87 -10.24 6.81
C ALA A 47 29.75 -10.04 7.86
N LEU A 48 28.68 -10.84 7.82
CA LEU A 48 27.61 -10.80 8.82
C LEU A 48 28.10 -11.13 10.23
N TRP A 49 29.04 -12.05 10.39
CA TRP A 49 29.64 -12.38 11.68
C TRP A 49 30.45 -11.21 12.28
N ARG A 50 30.92 -10.29 11.43
CA ARG A 50 31.59 -9.05 11.84
C ARG A 50 30.61 -7.92 12.15
N VAL A 51 29.35 -8.03 11.72
CA VAL A 51 28.33 -7.03 12.02
C VAL A 51 28.09 -6.99 13.52
N ARG A 52 28.19 -5.79 14.07
CA ARG A 52 27.89 -5.48 15.46
C ARG A 52 26.53 -4.82 15.49
N GLN A 53 25.59 -5.40 16.22
CA GLN A 53 24.30 -4.78 16.52
C GLN A 53 24.42 -4.07 17.87
N PRO A 54 24.10 -2.77 17.97
CA PRO A 54 24.12 -2.08 19.24
C PRO A 54 23.08 -2.68 20.18
N LEU A 55 23.43 -2.88 21.46
CA LEU A 55 22.45 -3.27 22.49
C LEU A 55 21.46 -2.14 22.76
N ARG A 56 21.96 -0.89 22.72
CA ARG A 56 21.17 0.33 22.80
C ARG A 56 21.48 1.19 21.58
N PRO A 57 20.67 1.09 20.51
CA PRO A 57 20.86 1.90 19.30
C PRO A 57 20.65 3.38 19.62
N ARG A 58 21.34 4.22 18.88
CA ARG A 58 21.12 5.66 18.92
C ARG A 58 20.04 6.02 17.91
N PHE A 59 18.83 6.26 18.40
CA PHE A 59 17.79 6.95 17.63
C PHE A 59 17.93 8.44 17.88
N VAL A 60 18.21 9.20 16.83
CA VAL A 60 18.30 10.66 16.89
C VAL A 60 16.93 11.21 16.50
N PRO A 61 16.22 11.91 17.41
CA PRO A 61 14.99 12.61 17.04
C PRO A 61 15.31 13.65 15.98
N ILE A 62 14.47 13.71 14.95
CA ILE A 62 14.63 14.64 13.83
C ILE A 62 13.34 15.42 13.63
N ARG A 63 13.47 16.58 12.98
CA ARG A 63 12.31 17.32 12.51
C ARG A 63 11.89 16.83 11.14
N GLU A 64 10.62 16.98 10.81
CA GLU A 64 10.09 16.64 9.50
C GLU A 64 10.86 17.30 8.35
N THR A 65 11.35 18.53 8.54
CA THR A 65 12.17 19.27 7.55
C THR A 65 13.52 18.62 7.25
N GLU A 66 14.00 17.73 8.11
CA GLU A 66 15.28 17.02 7.96
C GLU A 66 15.11 15.69 7.19
N LEU A 67 13.87 15.24 6.97
CA LEU A 67 13.58 14.04 6.19
C LEU A 67 13.95 14.24 4.72
N PRO A 68 14.65 13.29 4.09
CA PRO A 68 14.75 13.21 2.64
C PRO A 68 13.36 13.09 2.01
N ASP A 69 13.18 13.60 0.80
CA ASP A 69 11.87 13.66 0.13
C ASP A 69 11.17 12.30 0.02
N ALA A 70 11.89 11.25 -0.35
CA ALA A 70 11.33 9.89 -0.44
C ALA A 70 10.85 9.36 0.92
N ALA A 71 11.63 9.59 1.99
CA ALA A 71 11.23 9.22 3.35
C ALA A 71 10.04 10.06 3.81
N TRP A 72 10.07 11.36 3.55
CA TRP A 72 9.00 12.28 3.89
C TRP A 72 7.68 11.86 3.25
N LEU A 73 7.70 11.49 1.95
CA LEU A 73 6.53 11.04 1.22
C LEU A 73 5.92 9.79 1.84
N MET A 74 6.74 8.74 1.98
CA MET A 74 6.29 7.45 2.52
C MET A 74 5.77 7.57 3.96
N LEU A 75 6.51 8.27 4.83
CA LEU A 75 6.12 8.44 6.23
C LEU A 75 4.83 9.26 6.36
N THR A 76 4.65 10.29 5.53
CA THR A 76 3.46 11.16 5.56
C THR A 76 2.23 10.45 4.99
N ASP A 77 2.38 9.71 3.90
CA ASP A 77 1.30 8.92 3.30
C ASP A 77 0.76 7.84 4.25
N ALA A 78 1.67 7.12 4.91
CA ALA A 78 1.28 6.13 5.91
C ALA A 78 0.66 6.77 7.16
N THR A 79 1.15 7.95 7.58
CA THR A 79 0.56 8.69 8.70
C THR A 79 -0.86 9.15 8.40
N ALA A 80 -1.07 9.79 7.24
CA ALA A 80 -2.39 10.25 6.81
C ALA A 80 -3.40 9.11 6.71
N SER A 81 -2.95 7.93 6.26
CA SER A 81 -3.77 6.72 6.26
C SER A 81 -4.26 6.36 7.67
N LEU A 82 -3.41 6.49 8.68
CA LEU A 82 -3.70 6.02 10.03
C LEU A 82 -4.39 7.06 10.91
N THR A 83 -4.39 8.34 10.51
CA THR A 83 -5.09 9.41 11.23
C THR A 83 -6.59 9.11 11.38
N ALA A 84 -7.23 8.55 10.36
CA ALA A 84 -8.65 8.18 10.42
C ALA A 84 -8.96 7.06 11.44
N ALA A 85 -7.93 6.33 11.89
CA ALA A 85 -8.00 5.30 12.92
C ALA A 85 -7.48 5.79 14.29
N ASP A 86 -7.48 7.11 14.51
CA ASP A 86 -7.11 7.79 15.75
C ASP A 86 -5.65 7.58 16.19
N PHE A 87 -4.76 7.29 15.24
CA PHE A 87 -3.34 7.29 15.51
C PHE A 87 -2.82 8.72 15.66
N VAL A 88 -2.08 8.93 16.75
CA VAL A 88 -1.42 10.19 17.07
C VAL A 88 0.06 10.09 16.72
N HIS A 89 0.57 11.09 16.00
CA HIS A 89 2.00 11.22 15.74
C HIS A 89 2.77 11.47 17.03
N CYS A 90 3.78 10.64 17.29
CA CYS A 90 4.62 10.75 18.48
C CYS A 90 5.91 11.51 18.16
N ASP A 91 6.76 10.94 17.30
CA ASP A 91 8.06 11.52 16.93
C ASP A 91 8.63 10.86 15.65
N ASP A 92 9.60 11.54 15.04
CA ASP A 92 10.40 11.07 13.91
C ASP A 92 11.86 10.82 14.33
N PHE A 93 12.47 9.77 13.80
CA PHE A 93 13.82 9.35 14.17
C PHE A 93 14.69 9.03 12.96
N ARG A 94 15.98 9.29 13.13
CA ARG A 94 17.05 8.77 12.30
C ARG A 94 17.85 7.72 13.07
N GLY A 95 18.10 6.57 12.44
CA GLY A 95 18.97 5.53 12.96
C GLY A 95 20.03 5.11 11.93
N ASP A 96 21.31 5.32 12.25
CA ASP A 96 22.43 4.96 11.36
C ASP A 96 23.11 3.63 11.77
N ASP A 97 22.89 3.17 13.00
CA ASP A 97 23.70 2.09 13.62
C ASP A 97 23.07 0.69 13.51
N LEU A 98 21.81 0.60 13.07
CA LEU A 98 21.05 -0.66 13.09
C LEU A 98 21.37 -1.57 11.91
N ILE A 99 21.51 -1.00 10.72
CA ILE A 99 21.76 -1.72 9.47
C ILE A 99 23.06 -1.17 8.87
N PRO A 100 24.13 -1.97 8.78
CA PRO A 100 25.38 -1.54 8.21
C PRO A 100 25.21 -1.01 6.78
N GLY A 101 25.61 0.23 6.54
CA GLY A 101 25.52 0.87 5.23
C GLY A 101 24.11 1.32 4.85
N ALA A 102 23.18 1.42 5.79
CA ALA A 102 21.86 2.00 5.58
C ALA A 102 21.50 3.01 6.67
N VAL A 103 20.65 3.96 6.31
CA VAL A 103 20.03 4.93 7.20
C VAL A 103 18.55 4.57 7.32
N LEU A 104 18.06 4.43 8.55
CA LEU A 104 16.65 4.22 8.83
C LEU A 104 16.01 5.55 9.20
N TRP A 105 14.94 5.90 8.49
CA TRP A 105 14.05 7.00 8.82
C TRP A 105 12.77 6.41 9.36
N LEU A 106 12.44 6.72 10.60
CA LEU A 106 11.34 6.10 11.33
C LEU A 106 10.34 7.17 11.77
N ARG A 107 9.06 6.83 11.73
CA ARG A 107 7.99 7.62 12.36
C ARG A 107 7.19 6.71 13.28
N MET A 108 7.05 7.13 14.54
CA MET A 108 6.26 6.41 15.53
C MET A 108 4.89 7.07 15.68
N LEU A 109 3.84 6.26 15.62
CA LEU A 109 2.47 6.65 15.94
C LEU A 109 1.94 5.77 17.07
N ALA A 110 1.03 6.30 17.88
CA ALA A 110 0.36 5.56 18.94
C ALA A 110 -1.15 5.70 18.83
N GLN A 111 -1.86 4.61 19.12
CA GLN A 111 -3.33 4.57 19.22
C GLN A 111 -3.64 4.28 20.70
N PRO A 112 -3.93 5.32 21.52
CA PRO A 112 -3.97 5.20 22.97
C PRO A 112 -5.10 4.30 23.48
N GLU A 113 -6.24 4.27 22.78
CA GLU A 113 -7.45 3.58 23.23
C GLU A 113 -7.35 2.05 23.13
N GLN A 114 -6.71 1.54 22.07
CA GLN A 114 -6.50 0.11 21.81
C GLN A 114 -5.07 -0.33 22.15
N GLY A 115 -4.23 0.57 22.68
CA GLY A 115 -2.87 0.25 23.12
C GLY A 115 -1.92 -0.18 22.00
N SER A 116 -2.21 0.20 20.75
CA SER A 116 -1.41 -0.17 19.58
C SER A 116 -0.35 0.88 19.27
N VAL A 117 0.84 0.45 18.85
CA VAL A 117 1.92 1.33 18.37
C VAL A 117 2.21 0.98 16.92
N ALA A 118 2.26 1.98 16.05
CA ALA A 118 2.70 1.83 14.67
C ALA A 118 4.10 2.40 14.49
N LEU A 119 4.96 1.65 13.84
CA LEU A 119 6.28 2.09 13.39
C LEU A 119 6.29 2.08 11.87
N ILE A 120 6.44 3.25 11.28
CA ILE A 120 6.58 3.42 9.84
C ILE A 120 8.08 3.62 9.57
N ALA A 121 8.63 2.91 8.59
CA ALA A 121 10.05 2.89 8.34
C ALA A 121 10.39 3.00 6.85
N HIS A 122 11.31 3.90 6.52
CA HIS A 122 11.99 4.01 5.23
C HIS A 122 13.48 3.68 5.41
N ILE A 123 13.96 2.64 4.73
CA ILE A 123 15.35 2.18 4.79
C ILE A 123 16.07 2.62 3.52
N GLN A 124 17.08 3.47 3.66
CA GLN A 124 17.89 3.97 2.55
C GLN A 124 19.32 3.42 2.61
N PHE A 125 19.78 2.75 1.55
CA PHE A 125 21.14 2.20 1.48
C PHE A 125 22.14 3.21 0.89
N ALA A 126 23.29 3.39 1.54
CA ALA A 126 24.24 4.48 1.29
C ALA A 126 24.85 4.53 -0.13
N THR A 127 24.84 3.42 -0.86
CA THR A 127 25.49 3.31 -2.18
C THR A 127 24.52 3.23 -3.35
N GLY A 128 23.22 3.41 -3.13
CA GLY A 128 22.20 3.14 -4.16
C GLY A 128 22.23 1.70 -4.70
N SER A 129 23.00 0.83 -4.05
CA SER A 129 23.25 -0.55 -4.47
C SER A 129 22.04 -1.46 -4.30
N ARG A 130 21.03 -0.97 -3.56
CA ARG A 130 19.74 -1.62 -3.34
C ARG A 130 18.65 -0.56 -3.36
N PRO A 131 17.46 -0.91 -3.90
CA PRO A 131 16.30 -0.03 -3.77
C PRO A 131 15.98 0.19 -2.28
N PRO A 132 15.39 1.34 -1.93
CA PRO A 132 14.91 1.55 -0.58
C PRO A 132 13.85 0.50 -0.21
N HIS A 133 13.69 0.27 1.08
CA HIS A 133 12.67 -0.61 1.60
C HIS A 133 11.78 0.13 2.58
N ASP A 134 10.49 0.03 2.35
CA ASP A 134 9.46 0.67 3.14
C ASP A 134 8.61 -0.40 3.82
N PHE A 135 8.24 -0.14 5.07
CA PHE A 135 7.27 -0.97 5.76
C PHE A 135 6.57 -0.22 6.88
N VAL A 136 5.42 -0.76 7.27
CA VAL A 136 4.68 -0.39 8.47
C VAL A 136 4.61 -1.63 9.35
N GLU A 137 4.90 -1.45 10.64
CA GLU A 137 4.72 -2.48 11.65
C GLU A 137 3.76 -1.98 12.72
N PHE A 138 2.70 -2.74 12.97
CA PHE A 138 1.85 -2.56 14.14
C PHE A 138 2.27 -3.52 15.22
N SER A 139 2.33 -3.03 16.46
CA SER A 139 2.65 -3.83 17.62
C SER A 139 1.67 -3.56 18.76
N THR A 140 1.25 -4.63 19.42
CA THR A 140 0.45 -4.59 20.65
C THR A 140 1.07 -5.53 21.68
N GLN A 141 1.26 -5.01 22.89
CA GLN A 141 1.71 -5.82 24.01
C GLN A 141 0.50 -6.29 24.83
N LEU A 142 0.53 -7.53 25.24
CA LEU A 142 -0.47 -8.15 26.12
C LEU A 142 -0.01 -8.03 27.57
N GLN A 143 -0.93 -8.07 28.53
CA GLN A 143 -0.61 -7.92 29.96
C GLN A 143 0.36 -8.98 30.50
N ASP A 144 0.42 -10.15 29.88
CA ASP A 144 1.36 -11.22 30.23
C ASP A 144 2.78 -10.98 29.69
N GLY A 145 3.00 -9.86 29.02
CA GLY A 145 4.28 -9.46 28.43
C GLY A 145 4.53 -10.02 27.04
N ARG A 146 3.67 -10.88 26.48
CA ARG A 146 3.77 -11.28 25.07
C ARG A 146 3.43 -10.10 24.16
N ALA A 147 3.99 -10.11 22.96
CA ALA A 147 3.76 -9.08 21.96
C ALA A 147 3.28 -9.71 20.65
N LEU A 148 2.29 -9.08 20.03
CA LEU A 148 1.89 -9.34 18.66
C LEU A 148 2.47 -8.23 17.78
N ALA A 149 3.11 -8.60 16.68
CA ALA A 149 3.56 -7.67 15.66
C ALA A 149 3.08 -8.11 14.27
N ILE A 150 2.48 -7.20 13.52
CA ILE A 150 2.10 -7.43 12.11
C ILE A 150 2.77 -6.37 11.24
N ASN A 151 3.47 -6.80 10.18
CA ASN A 151 4.12 -5.88 9.25
C ASN A 151 4.00 -6.33 7.78
N ASN A 152 4.26 -5.40 6.87
CA ASN A 152 4.26 -5.63 5.43
C ASN A 152 5.67 -5.59 4.81
N LEU A 153 6.72 -5.80 5.62
CA LEU A 153 8.10 -5.78 5.14
C LEU A 153 8.31 -6.80 4.01
N ASN A 154 8.80 -6.36 2.85
CA ASN A 154 9.07 -7.22 1.70
C ASN A 154 10.49 -7.82 1.71
N LEU A 155 10.99 -8.16 2.89
CA LEU A 155 12.29 -8.80 3.12
C LEU A 155 12.19 -9.75 4.32
N PRO A 156 12.71 -10.98 4.24
CA PRO A 156 12.70 -11.85 5.40
C PRO A 156 13.68 -11.34 6.46
N TYR A 157 13.26 -11.43 7.72
CA TYR A 157 14.14 -11.16 8.85
C TYR A 157 15.32 -12.15 8.86
N SER A 158 16.54 -11.62 9.05
CA SER A 158 17.75 -12.44 9.16
C SER A 158 17.72 -13.35 10.39
N LEU A 159 17.14 -12.85 11.49
CA LEU A 159 16.98 -13.56 12.75
C LEU A 159 15.50 -13.93 12.96
N PRO A 160 15.19 -15.02 13.65
CA PRO A 160 13.81 -15.34 14.00
C PRO A 160 13.24 -14.33 15.01
N PRO A 161 11.91 -14.23 15.13
CA PRO A 161 11.30 -13.48 16.22
C PRO A 161 11.61 -14.17 17.57
N PRO A 162 11.83 -13.40 18.65
CA PRO A 162 11.96 -13.95 20.00
C PRO A 162 10.70 -14.70 20.46
N ALA A 163 10.84 -15.61 21.42
CA ALA A 163 9.73 -16.44 21.92
C ALA A 163 8.55 -15.66 22.52
N TYR A 164 8.78 -14.44 23.04
CA TYR A 164 7.71 -13.59 23.57
C TYR A 164 6.92 -12.85 22.48
N MET A 165 7.43 -12.82 21.24
CA MET A 165 6.89 -12.01 20.14
C MET A 165 6.36 -12.91 19.02
N ALA A 166 5.05 -12.84 18.77
CA ALA A 166 4.45 -13.40 17.57
C ALA A 166 4.52 -12.36 16.45
N ARG A 167 5.43 -12.56 15.49
CA ARG A 167 5.58 -11.68 14.32
C ARG A 167 4.93 -12.30 13.08
N LEU A 168 3.94 -11.63 12.51
CA LEU A 168 3.27 -12.02 11.27
C LEU A 168 3.67 -11.05 10.15
N GLN A 169 4.16 -11.59 9.05
CA GLN A 169 4.62 -10.81 7.90
C GLN A 169 3.67 -11.02 6.72
N LEU A 170 3.01 -9.94 6.28
CA LEU A 170 2.02 -9.91 5.21
C LEU A 170 2.49 -8.99 4.09
N LYS A 171 3.46 -9.46 3.30
CA LYS A 171 4.14 -8.66 2.27
C LYS A 171 3.21 -8.14 1.16
N ASP A 172 2.07 -8.80 0.95
CA ASP A 172 1.12 -8.47 -0.13
C ASP A 172 0.05 -7.46 0.32
N VAL A 173 -0.01 -7.14 1.62
CA VAL A 173 -0.93 -6.11 2.18
C VAL A 173 -0.17 -4.80 2.30
N TRP A 174 -0.29 -3.95 1.27
CA TRP A 174 0.49 -2.74 1.15
C TRP A 174 -0.15 -1.52 1.86
N ASP A 175 -1.49 -1.43 1.91
CA ASP A 175 -2.19 -0.30 2.54
C ASP A 175 -2.09 -0.37 4.08
N PRO A 176 -1.64 0.69 4.77
CA PRO A 176 -1.48 0.69 6.23
C PRO A 176 -2.77 0.49 7.01
N ARG A 177 -3.93 0.97 6.51
CA ARG A 177 -5.21 0.80 7.19
C ARG A 177 -5.72 -0.64 7.05
N ALA A 178 -5.54 -1.25 5.88
CA ALA A 178 -5.82 -2.67 5.67
C ALA A 178 -4.99 -3.55 6.62
N LEU A 179 -3.69 -3.24 6.75
CA LEU A 179 -2.81 -3.95 7.67
C LEU A 179 -3.22 -3.73 9.14
N TYR A 180 -3.62 -2.52 9.51
CA TYR A 180 -4.15 -2.22 10.84
C TYR A 180 -5.48 -2.93 11.12
N ALA A 181 -6.39 -3.01 10.14
CA ALA A 181 -7.67 -3.72 10.28
C ALA A 181 -7.43 -5.20 10.60
N LEU A 182 -6.47 -5.85 9.94
CA LEU A 182 -6.05 -7.22 10.24
C LEU A 182 -5.44 -7.36 11.63
N HIS A 183 -4.59 -6.41 12.02
CA HIS A 183 -3.99 -6.37 13.35
C HIS A 183 -5.05 -6.23 14.46
N ARG A 184 -5.94 -5.25 14.33
CA ARG A 184 -7.05 -5.03 15.27
C ARG A 184 -7.96 -6.25 15.35
N ALA A 185 -8.33 -6.83 14.21
CA ALA A 185 -9.15 -8.04 14.18
C ALA A 185 -8.49 -9.20 14.93
N LEU A 186 -7.17 -9.40 14.75
CA LEU A 186 -6.44 -10.45 15.44
C LEU A 186 -6.31 -10.17 16.95
N VAL A 187 -6.00 -8.94 17.35
CA VAL A 187 -5.96 -8.55 18.78
C VAL A 187 -7.31 -8.83 19.44
N THR A 188 -8.42 -8.44 18.80
CA THR A 188 -9.78 -8.72 19.30
C THR A 188 -10.06 -10.22 19.39
N ALA A 189 -9.69 -11.00 18.38
CA ALA A 189 -9.92 -12.45 18.35
C ALA A 189 -9.09 -13.24 19.38
N LEU A 190 -7.98 -12.69 19.87
CA LEU A 190 -7.18 -13.32 20.91
C LEU A 190 -7.83 -13.24 22.30
N GLU A 191 -8.84 -12.37 22.49
CA GLU A 191 -9.58 -12.16 23.75
C GLU A 191 -8.68 -11.92 24.98
N GLN A 192 -7.47 -11.41 24.76
CA GLN A 192 -6.50 -11.13 25.82
C GLN A 192 -6.48 -9.65 26.18
N THR A 193 -6.22 -9.35 27.45
CA THR A 193 -6.13 -7.97 27.90
C THR A 193 -4.87 -7.32 27.36
N VAL A 194 -5.06 -6.21 26.64
CA VAL A 194 -3.99 -5.39 26.09
C VAL A 194 -3.36 -4.55 27.20
N ASP A 195 -2.03 -4.42 27.19
CA ASP A 195 -1.30 -3.46 28.01
C ASP A 195 -1.27 -2.11 27.28
N PRO A 196 -1.90 -1.04 27.82
CA PRO A 196 -1.87 0.28 27.19
C PRO A 196 -0.54 1.01 27.39
N ASN A 197 0.34 0.52 28.26
CA ASN A 197 1.57 1.20 28.66
C ASN A 197 2.50 1.52 27.48
N PRO A 198 2.72 0.65 26.48
CA PRO A 198 3.55 1.00 25.31
C PRO A 198 3.01 2.20 24.54
N ALA A 199 1.71 2.28 24.29
CA ALA A 199 1.10 3.42 23.59
C ALA A 199 1.17 4.72 24.42
N ILE A 200 0.98 4.62 25.73
CA ILE A 200 1.14 5.77 26.64
C ILE A 200 2.61 6.22 26.73
N ARG A 201 3.56 5.28 26.76
CA ARG A 201 4.99 5.60 26.73
C ARG A 201 5.40 6.21 25.39
N ALA A 202 4.87 5.71 24.26
CA ALA A 202 5.18 6.25 22.94
C ALA A 202 4.92 7.76 22.87
N THR A 203 3.83 8.24 23.49
CA THR A 203 3.49 9.67 23.52
C THR A 203 4.31 10.50 24.52
N ARG A 204 4.96 9.88 25.51
CA ARG A 204 5.72 10.58 26.57
C ARG A 204 7.25 10.49 26.39
N ASP A 205 7.72 9.34 25.94
CA ASP A 205 9.13 8.95 25.77
C ASP A 205 9.24 7.91 24.64
N SER A 206 8.97 8.39 23.44
CA SER A 206 9.06 7.66 22.16
C SER A 206 10.46 7.06 21.93
N THR A 207 11.51 7.84 22.21
CA THR A 207 12.91 7.44 22.06
C THR A 207 13.27 6.30 23.00
N GLY A 208 12.96 6.45 24.30
CA GLY A 208 13.23 5.42 25.29
C GLY A 208 12.46 4.14 25.01
N LEU A 209 11.21 4.24 24.53
CA LEU A 209 10.42 3.08 24.12
C LEU A 209 11.10 2.31 22.96
N LEU A 210 11.55 3.00 21.91
CA LEU A 210 12.27 2.38 20.80
C LEU A 210 13.55 1.68 21.24
N ILE A 211 14.35 2.34 22.08
CA ILE A 211 15.60 1.78 22.61
C ILE A 211 15.31 0.55 23.46
N ASP A 212 14.32 0.61 24.34
CA ASP A 212 14.00 -0.50 25.24
C ASP A 212 13.38 -1.69 24.49
N ASN A 213 12.54 -1.45 23.49
CA ASN A 213 11.97 -2.51 22.64
C ASN A 213 13.07 -3.23 21.86
N HIS A 214 13.99 -2.50 21.24
CA HIS A 214 15.14 -3.09 20.57
C HIS A 214 16.05 -3.83 21.55
N ALA A 215 16.37 -3.23 22.70
CA ALA A 215 17.20 -3.87 23.71
C ALA A 215 16.59 -5.19 24.21
N ARG A 216 15.28 -5.22 24.43
CA ARG A 216 14.52 -6.41 24.82
C ARG A 216 14.60 -7.52 23.76
N GLU A 217 14.42 -7.17 22.48
CA GLU A 217 14.54 -8.12 21.38
C GLU A 217 15.96 -8.70 21.29
N ILE A 218 16.99 -7.85 21.35
CA ILE A 218 18.39 -8.30 21.31
C ILE A 218 18.74 -9.17 22.51
N GLN A 219 18.29 -8.81 23.72
CA GLN A 219 18.52 -9.62 24.92
C GLN A 219 17.87 -10.99 24.83
N ALA A 220 16.64 -11.08 24.31
CA ALA A 220 15.96 -12.35 24.11
C ALA A 220 16.71 -13.22 23.08
N LEU A 221 17.17 -12.62 21.98
CA LEU A 221 17.99 -13.33 20.97
C LEU A 221 19.36 -13.79 21.51
N ILE A 222 19.94 -13.07 22.47
CA ILE A 222 21.14 -13.52 23.19
C ILE A 222 20.80 -14.73 24.08
N ALA A 223 19.71 -14.66 24.84
CA ALA A 223 19.27 -15.73 25.74
C ALA A 223 18.94 -17.03 24.98
N GLU A 224 18.31 -16.90 23.81
CA GLU A 224 18.01 -18.02 22.89
C GLU A 224 19.25 -18.53 22.12
N GLY A 225 20.38 -17.84 22.25
CA GLY A 225 21.66 -18.28 21.69
C GLY A 225 21.90 -17.91 20.22
N TRP A 226 21.05 -17.08 19.60
CA TRP A 226 21.27 -16.54 18.25
C TRP A 226 22.39 -15.51 18.22
N LEU A 227 22.42 -14.66 19.25
CA LEU A 227 23.40 -13.62 19.41
C LEU A 227 24.36 -13.93 20.56
N ARG A 228 25.48 -13.22 20.59
CA ARG A 228 26.42 -13.18 21.73
C ARG A 228 26.77 -11.73 22.02
N THR A 229 26.96 -11.40 23.28
CA THR A 229 27.52 -10.10 23.67
C THR A 229 28.97 -10.01 23.23
N ASP A 230 29.37 -8.83 22.77
CA ASP A 230 30.76 -8.51 22.49
C ASP A 230 31.53 -8.25 23.80
N ARG A 231 32.86 -8.28 23.74
CA ARG A 231 33.72 -8.11 24.91
C ARG A 231 33.50 -6.80 25.66
N ASP A 232 33.15 -5.75 24.91
CA ASP A 232 32.93 -4.41 25.45
C ASP A 232 31.54 -4.25 26.10
N GLY A 233 30.66 -5.26 25.98
CA GLY A 233 29.34 -5.27 26.57
C GLY A 233 28.34 -4.25 25.99
N GLN A 234 28.69 -3.55 24.91
CA GLN A 234 27.85 -2.52 24.27
C GLN A 234 27.16 -2.99 22.98
N ALA A 235 27.61 -4.10 22.42
CA ALA A 235 27.09 -4.63 21.17
C ALA A 235 26.86 -6.14 21.28
N ALA A 236 25.96 -6.64 20.44
CA ALA A 236 25.74 -8.04 20.19
C ALA A 236 26.26 -8.40 18.79
N ARG A 237 26.69 -9.65 18.61
CA ARG A 237 27.08 -10.19 17.32
C ARG A 237 26.35 -11.50 17.07
N PRO A 238 26.00 -11.83 15.83
CA PRO A 238 25.47 -13.15 15.52
C PRO A 238 26.51 -14.22 15.82
N ARG A 239 26.07 -15.37 16.32
CA ARG A 239 26.90 -16.56 16.33
C ARG A 239 27.20 -17.01 14.90
N PRO A 240 28.29 -17.76 14.63
CA PRO A 240 28.65 -18.15 13.27
C PRO A 240 27.52 -18.87 12.51
N TRP A 241 26.79 -19.75 13.20
CA TRP A 241 25.65 -20.46 12.62
C TRP A 241 24.45 -19.53 12.37
N ALA A 242 24.20 -18.55 13.24
CA ALA A 242 23.14 -17.56 13.07
C ALA A 242 23.45 -16.61 11.90
N ALA A 243 24.72 -16.23 11.73
CA ALA A 243 25.19 -15.46 10.57
C ALA A 243 24.98 -16.26 9.28
N LEU A 244 25.36 -17.54 9.24
CA LEU A 244 25.15 -18.42 8.10
C LEU A 244 23.66 -18.56 7.75
N LEU A 245 22.81 -18.89 8.73
CA LEU A 245 21.35 -19.00 8.51
C LEU A 245 20.74 -17.67 8.08
N GLY A 246 21.20 -16.56 8.65
CA GLY A 246 20.77 -15.22 8.27
C GLY A 246 21.07 -14.88 6.81
N VAL A 247 22.28 -15.20 6.32
CA VAL A 247 22.61 -15.07 4.89
C VAL A 247 21.66 -15.90 4.04
N TRP A 248 21.50 -17.18 4.35
CA TRP A 248 20.66 -18.07 3.55
C TRP A 248 19.18 -17.68 3.57
N ARG A 249 18.68 -17.10 4.66
CA ARG A 249 17.33 -16.54 4.72
C ARG A 249 17.15 -15.35 3.82
N GLN A 250 18.17 -14.53 3.61
CA GLN A 250 18.10 -13.28 2.83
C GLN A 250 18.64 -13.41 1.40
N ALA A 251 19.33 -14.50 1.07
CA ALA A 251 19.86 -14.75 -0.27
C ALA A 251 18.76 -15.25 -1.22
N TRP A 252 18.77 -14.73 -2.45
CA TRP A 252 17.96 -15.31 -3.54
C TRP A 252 18.50 -16.70 -3.90
N PRO A 253 17.64 -17.71 -4.17
CA PRO A 253 16.18 -17.67 -4.24
C PRO A 253 15.46 -17.97 -2.90
N LEU A 254 16.19 -18.37 -1.86
CA LEU A 254 15.61 -18.78 -0.58
C LEU A 254 14.82 -17.65 0.09
N ALA A 255 15.25 -16.40 -0.04
CA ALA A 255 14.54 -15.25 0.50
C ALA A 255 13.07 -15.18 0.04
N SER A 256 12.83 -15.42 -1.24
CA SER A 256 11.48 -15.45 -1.81
C SER A 256 10.67 -16.63 -1.27
N LEU A 257 11.30 -17.79 -1.03
CA LEU A 257 10.64 -18.94 -0.41
C LEU A 257 10.30 -18.69 1.05
N TYR A 258 11.20 -18.08 1.82
CA TYR A 258 10.97 -17.70 3.21
C TYR A 258 9.87 -16.66 3.34
N LEU A 259 9.89 -15.62 2.51
CA LEU A 259 8.83 -14.61 2.46
C LEU A 259 7.46 -15.24 2.15
N ARG A 260 7.39 -16.12 1.14
CA ARG A 260 6.15 -16.85 0.83
C ARG A 260 5.70 -17.78 1.97
N ALA A 261 6.65 -18.42 2.66
CA ALA A 261 6.33 -19.28 3.80
C ALA A 261 5.84 -18.48 5.01
N ALA A 262 6.44 -17.32 5.28
CA ALA A 262 6.03 -16.38 6.32
C ALA A 262 4.64 -15.82 6.05
N ASP A 263 4.37 -15.36 4.82
CA ASP A 263 3.05 -14.89 4.40
C ASP A 263 1.98 -15.98 4.52
N ARG A 264 2.25 -17.20 4.02
CA ARG A 264 1.33 -18.35 4.20
C ARG A 264 1.14 -18.72 5.66
N HIS A 265 2.15 -18.55 6.52
CA HIS A 265 2.00 -18.79 7.94
C HIS A 265 1.10 -17.74 8.57
N ALA A 266 1.33 -16.46 8.28
CA ALA A 266 0.50 -15.35 8.74
C ALA A 266 -0.96 -15.53 8.33
N ARG A 267 -1.23 -15.84 7.06
CA ARG A 267 -2.59 -16.11 6.55
C ARG A 267 -3.25 -17.30 7.25
N ARG A 268 -2.51 -18.37 7.54
CA ARG A 268 -3.05 -19.52 8.29
C ARG A 268 -3.41 -19.16 9.73
N VAL A 269 -2.58 -18.35 10.40
CA VAL A 269 -2.85 -17.88 11.76
C VAL A 269 -4.10 -17.00 11.77
N LEU A 270 -4.23 -16.06 10.81
CA LEU A 270 -5.42 -15.22 10.67
C LEU A 270 -6.68 -16.06 10.36
N ALA A 271 -6.60 -16.99 9.42
CA ALA A 271 -7.72 -17.86 9.07
C ALA A 271 -8.17 -18.75 10.25
N SER A 272 -7.24 -19.19 11.10
CA SER A 272 -7.60 -19.94 12.32
C SER A 272 -8.43 -19.13 13.33
N HIS A 273 -8.42 -17.81 13.21
CA HIS A 273 -9.23 -16.87 14.00
C HIS A 273 -10.41 -16.29 13.17
N GLY A 274 -10.73 -16.88 12.02
CA GLY A 274 -11.84 -16.43 11.16
C GLY A 274 -11.57 -15.14 10.37
N ILE A 275 -10.32 -14.71 10.26
CA ILE A 275 -9.93 -13.47 9.57
C ILE A 275 -9.37 -13.81 8.18
N ASP A 276 -10.02 -13.28 7.13
CA ASP A 276 -9.56 -13.47 5.75
C ASP A 276 -8.69 -12.30 5.28
N ALA A 277 -7.39 -12.56 5.16
CA ALA A 277 -6.42 -11.60 4.65
C ALA A 277 -6.42 -11.46 3.12
N SER A 278 -7.11 -12.33 2.38
CA SER A 278 -7.14 -12.26 0.91
C SER A 278 -7.96 -11.09 0.38
N VAL A 279 -8.94 -10.62 1.17
CA VAL A 279 -9.77 -9.43 0.88
C VAL A 279 -8.95 -8.13 0.87
N PHE A 280 -7.76 -8.14 1.48
CA PHE A 280 -6.89 -6.97 1.62
C PHE A 280 -5.71 -6.97 0.65
N VAL A 281 -5.77 -7.77 -0.42
CA VAL A 281 -4.73 -7.86 -1.46
C VAL A 281 -5.33 -7.46 -2.80
N GLY A 282 -4.62 -6.62 -3.56
CA GLY A 282 -5.07 -6.19 -4.89
C GLY A 282 -4.76 -4.72 -5.15
N GLY A 283 -5.46 -4.15 -6.13
CA GLY A 283 -5.44 -2.72 -6.40
C GLY A 283 -6.24 -1.95 -5.36
N ALA A 284 -5.95 -0.65 -5.22
CA ALA A 284 -6.56 0.21 -4.21
C ALA A 284 -8.10 0.14 -4.19
N ALA A 285 -8.72 0.25 -5.37
CA ALA A 285 -10.17 0.18 -5.56
C ALA A 285 -10.81 -1.16 -5.15
N THR A 286 -10.03 -2.25 -5.08
CA THR A 286 -10.55 -3.59 -4.73
C THR A 286 -10.44 -3.91 -3.24
N ILE A 287 -9.58 -3.19 -2.51
CA ILE A 287 -9.31 -3.44 -1.10
C ILE A 287 -10.31 -2.65 -0.26
N LEU A 288 -11.17 -3.34 0.48
CA LEU A 288 -12.13 -2.72 1.38
C LEU A 288 -11.54 -2.60 2.78
N VAL A 289 -11.22 -1.37 3.18
CA VAL A 289 -10.47 -1.04 4.40
C VAL A 289 -11.39 -0.90 5.61
N ASP A 290 -12.55 -0.28 5.42
CA ASP A 290 -13.53 -0.08 6.48
C ASP A 290 -14.94 -0.39 5.97
N ARG A 291 -15.79 -0.89 6.85
CA ARG A 291 -17.20 -1.20 6.56
C ARG A 291 -18.08 -0.72 7.70
N GLN A 292 -19.10 0.06 7.35
CA GLN A 292 -20.03 0.65 8.30
C GLN A 292 -21.46 0.30 7.91
N SER A 293 -22.27 -0.09 8.89
CA SER A 293 -23.71 -0.28 8.67
C SER A 293 -24.42 1.07 8.69
N LEU A 294 -25.36 1.26 7.77
CA LEU A 294 -26.18 2.46 7.74
C LEU A 294 -27.20 2.47 8.90
N PRO A 295 -27.56 3.66 9.40
CA PRO A 295 -28.66 3.80 10.35
C PRO A 295 -29.96 3.24 9.78
N THR A 296 -30.71 2.49 10.60
CA THR A 296 -31.98 1.88 10.21
C THR A 296 -32.98 2.95 9.73
N GLY A 297 -33.56 2.76 8.54
CA GLY A 297 -34.53 3.70 7.95
C GLY A 297 -33.93 4.78 7.05
N THR A 298 -32.64 4.70 6.72
CA THR A 298 -32.03 5.59 5.72
C THR A 298 -32.49 5.16 4.32
N GLU A 299 -33.50 5.85 3.77
CA GLU A 299 -33.92 5.65 2.39
C GLU A 299 -33.03 6.44 1.43
N ILE A 300 -32.31 5.73 0.57
CA ILE A 300 -31.43 6.33 -0.43
C ILE A 300 -32.10 6.14 -1.78
N THR A 301 -32.82 7.18 -2.21
CA THR A 301 -33.59 7.16 -3.46
C THR A 301 -32.86 7.81 -4.62
N THR A 302 -31.80 8.58 -4.37
CA THR A 302 -31.05 9.30 -5.42
C THR A 302 -29.55 9.39 -5.11
N VAL A 303 -28.74 9.73 -6.12
CA VAL A 303 -27.29 9.87 -5.97
C VAL A 303 -26.94 11.03 -5.04
N ARG A 304 -27.69 12.13 -5.10
CA ARG A 304 -27.53 13.25 -4.15
C ARG A 304 -27.84 12.84 -2.71
N ALA A 305 -28.90 12.04 -2.50
CA ALA A 305 -29.24 11.54 -1.18
C ALA A 305 -28.10 10.64 -0.64
N GLY A 306 -27.58 9.72 -1.45
CA GLY A 306 -26.45 8.88 -1.07
C GLY A 306 -25.18 9.70 -0.76
N TYR A 307 -24.90 10.75 -1.51
CA TYR A 307 -23.75 11.62 -1.24
C TYR A 307 -23.82 12.29 0.13
N SER A 308 -25.02 12.68 0.58
CA SER A 308 -25.19 13.28 1.92
C SER A 308 -24.83 12.32 3.06
N VAL A 309 -24.98 11.01 2.83
CA VAL A 309 -24.64 9.92 3.75
C VAL A 309 -23.14 9.60 3.69
N VAL A 310 -22.55 9.63 2.49
CA VAL A 310 -21.14 9.31 2.25
C VAL A 310 -20.19 10.45 2.67
N ARG A 311 -20.64 11.70 2.54
CA ARG A 311 -19.82 12.89 2.76
C ARG A 311 -19.12 12.95 4.14
N PRO A 312 -19.76 12.63 5.28
CA PRO A 312 -19.07 12.63 6.57
C PRO A 312 -17.89 11.66 6.62
N LEU A 313 -18.03 10.47 6.04
CA LEU A 313 -16.96 9.47 5.98
C LEU A 313 -15.80 9.94 5.09
N ALA A 314 -16.11 10.55 3.95
CA ALA A 314 -15.10 11.16 3.08
C ALA A 314 -14.33 12.27 3.79
N GLN A 315 -15.04 13.15 4.50
CA GLN A 315 -14.44 14.27 5.24
C GLN A 315 -13.57 13.80 6.42
N HIS A 316 -13.97 12.72 7.10
CA HIS A 316 -13.16 12.09 8.14
C HIS A 316 -11.90 11.43 7.58
N THR A 317 -12.03 10.78 6.42
CA THR A 317 -10.92 10.06 5.76
C THR A 317 -9.88 11.02 5.18
N ALA A 318 -10.34 12.04 4.44
CA ALA A 318 -9.50 13.01 3.79
C ALA A 318 -10.25 14.36 3.68
N PRO A 319 -10.05 15.29 4.62
CA PRO A 319 -10.84 16.53 4.71
C PRO A 319 -10.79 17.43 3.47
N ARG A 320 -9.73 17.30 2.66
CA ARG A 320 -9.49 18.09 1.45
C ARG A 320 -9.86 17.37 0.15
N ALA A 321 -10.36 16.13 0.23
CA ALA A 321 -10.78 15.41 -0.95
C ALA A 321 -12.07 16.01 -1.53
N VAL A 322 -12.12 16.10 -2.85
CA VAL A 322 -13.30 16.51 -3.60
C VAL A 322 -13.90 15.29 -4.30
N LEU A 323 -15.23 15.30 -4.46
CA LEU A 323 -15.91 14.30 -5.29
C LEU A 323 -15.51 14.54 -6.75
N GLU A 324 -15.07 13.51 -7.47
CA GLU A 324 -14.66 13.59 -8.88
C GLU A 324 -15.68 12.90 -9.78
N ALA A 325 -16.17 11.72 -9.37
CA ALA A 325 -17.14 10.95 -10.13
C ALA A 325 -18.08 10.15 -9.21
N VAL A 326 -19.23 9.78 -9.76
CA VAL A 326 -20.14 8.80 -9.15
C VAL A 326 -20.47 7.73 -10.18
N VAL A 327 -20.41 6.46 -9.81
CA VAL A 327 -20.87 5.35 -10.65
C VAL A 327 -21.98 4.60 -9.93
N ALA A 328 -23.11 4.43 -10.59
CA ALA A 328 -24.20 3.59 -10.13
C ALA A 328 -24.17 2.27 -10.91
N GLU A 329 -23.99 1.15 -10.20
CA GLU A 329 -24.20 -0.19 -10.76
C GLU A 329 -25.70 -0.50 -10.71
N LEU A 330 -26.26 -0.92 -11.85
CA LEU A 330 -27.69 -1.12 -12.04
C LEU A 330 -27.99 -2.61 -12.17
N ASP A 331 -29.09 -3.06 -11.56
CA ASP A 331 -29.59 -4.42 -11.75
C ASP A 331 -30.72 -4.41 -12.79
N GLY A 332 -30.37 -4.79 -14.02
CA GLY A 332 -31.28 -4.81 -15.17
C GLY A 332 -32.11 -6.08 -15.26
N GLY A 333 -33.24 -6.17 -14.56
CA GLY A 333 -34.27 -7.18 -14.83
C GLY A 333 -35.12 -6.82 -16.05
N THR A 334 -35.42 -7.80 -16.93
CA THR A 334 -36.08 -7.62 -18.25
C THR A 334 -37.50 -7.02 -18.25
N ALA A 335 -38.09 -6.62 -17.12
CA ALA A 335 -39.45 -6.06 -17.09
C ALA A 335 -39.79 -5.23 -15.83
N GLY A 336 -38.79 -4.75 -15.08
CA GLY A 336 -38.99 -4.06 -13.80
C GLY A 336 -38.44 -2.63 -13.76
N ALA A 337 -38.81 -1.87 -12.71
CA ALA A 337 -38.15 -0.61 -12.39
C ALA A 337 -36.67 -0.88 -12.09
N VAL A 338 -35.77 -0.12 -12.72
CA VAL A 338 -34.31 -0.24 -12.52
C VAL A 338 -33.99 -0.04 -11.05
N GLN A 339 -33.25 -0.98 -10.48
CA GLN A 339 -32.77 -0.89 -9.12
C GLN A 339 -31.28 -0.56 -9.12
N VAL A 340 -30.90 0.35 -8.23
CA VAL A 340 -29.50 0.68 -7.99
C VAL A 340 -28.94 -0.34 -7.01
N ARG A 341 -27.94 -1.11 -7.45
CA ARG A 341 -27.31 -2.16 -6.65
C ARG A 341 -26.20 -1.60 -5.77
N GLU A 342 -25.32 -0.78 -6.32
CA GLU A 342 -24.22 -0.15 -5.62
C GLU A 342 -23.98 1.26 -6.18
N LEU A 343 -23.68 2.21 -5.31
CA LEU A 343 -23.21 3.55 -5.67
C LEU A 343 -21.76 3.71 -5.24
N ARG A 344 -20.87 3.93 -6.20
CA ARG A 344 -19.45 4.22 -5.98
C ARG A 344 -19.21 5.71 -6.10
N TYR A 345 -18.75 6.33 -5.02
CA TYR A 345 -18.35 7.74 -5.00
C TYR A 345 -16.82 7.82 -4.99
N THR A 346 -16.25 8.36 -6.07
CA THR A 346 -14.80 8.51 -6.21
C THR A 346 -14.38 9.89 -5.74
N PHE A 347 -13.46 9.92 -4.79
CA PHE A 347 -12.88 11.12 -4.22
C PHE A 347 -11.43 11.25 -4.60
N ARG A 348 -11.01 12.48 -4.92
CA ARG A 348 -9.63 12.81 -5.23
C ARG A 348 -9.18 14.04 -4.46
N GLY A 349 -7.93 14.06 -4.05
CA GLY A 349 -7.35 15.22 -3.38
C GLY A 349 -5.93 15.49 -3.85
N CYS A 350 -5.49 16.71 -3.59
CA CYS A 350 -4.19 17.24 -3.98
C CYS A 350 -3.62 18.03 -2.80
N GLU A 351 -2.36 17.75 -2.45
CA GLU A 351 -1.61 18.45 -1.42
C GLU A 351 -0.27 18.90 -1.96
N ASP A 352 -0.15 20.21 -2.15
CA ASP A 352 1.07 20.85 -2.61
C ASP A 352 2.00 21.18 -1.43
N GLN A 353 3.29 20.90 -1.59
CA GLN A 353 4.35 21.20 -0.64
C GLN A 353 5.45 22.04 -1.32
N PRO A 354 5.28 23.37 -1.39
CA PRO A 354 6.20 24.25 -2.11
C PRO A 354 7.65 24.16 -1.63
N GLN A 355 7.88 23.97 -0.33
CA GLN A 355 9.24 23.90 0.23
C GLN A 355 10.03 22.70 -0.29
N ARG A 356 9.33 21.63 -0.66
CA ARG A 356 9.91 20.41 -1.24
C ARG A 356 9.74 20.33 -2.75
N ARG A 357 8.86 21.17 -3.31
CA ARG A 357 8.41 21.14 -4.71
C ARG A 357 7.83 19.77 -5.08
N ILE A 358 6.99 19.28 -4.17
CA ILE A 358 6.30 18.00 -4.30
C ILE A 358 4.80 18.25 -4.25
N ARG A 359 4.08 17.69 -5.21
CA ARG A 359 2.62 17.57 -5.20
C ARG A 359 2.26 16.13 -4.90
N ARG A 360 1.41 15.93 -3.89
CA ARG A 360 0.85 14.62 -3.54
C ARG A 360 -0.58 14.54 -4.05
N LEU A 361 -0.86 13.47 -4.77
CA LEU A 361 -2.19 13.13 -5.27
C LEU A 361 -2.67 11.88 -4.55
N TYR A 362 -3.95 11.86 -4.23
CA TYR A 362 -4.56 10.68 -3.65
C TYR A 362 -5.99 10.51 -4.13
N SER A 363 -6.42 9.26 -4.28
CA SER A 363 -7.79 8.91 -4.62
C SER A 363 -8.28 7.72 -3.80
N PHE A 364 -9.58 7.68 -3.55
CA PHE A 364 -10.24 6.57 -2.88
C PHE A 364 -11.73 6.58 -3.23
N ASP A 365 -12.37 5.44 -3.03
CA ASP A 365 -13.78 5.26 -3.29
C ASP A 365 -14.53 4.96 -1.99
N ILE A 366 -15.77 5.44 -1.94
CA ILE A 366 -16.74 4.97 -0.96
C ILE A 366 -17.87 4.26 -1.72
N LEU A 367 -18.02 2.97 -1.43
CA LEU A 367 -19.08 2.13 -1.94
C LEU A 367 -20.27 2.21 -1.00
N LEU A 368 -21.44 2.41 -1.57
CA LEU A 368 -22.70 2.48 -0.87
C LEU A 368 -23.63 1.43 -1.47
N ASP A 369 -23.92 0.39 -0.70
CA ASP A 369 -24.91 -0.62 -1.05
C ASP A 369 -26.22 -0.29 -0.31
N PRO A 370 -27.22 0.30 -1.00
CA PRO A 370 -28.50 0.64 -0.40
C PRO A 370 -29.29 -0.62 0.02
N MET A 371 -29.12 -1.76 -0.66
CA MET A 371 -29.87 -2.99 -0.38
C MET A 371 -29.32 -3.69 0.86
N ALA A 372 -27.99 -3.80 0.97
CA ALA A 372 -27.34 -4.34 2.16
C ALA A 372 -27.30 -3.35 3.32
N SER A 373 -27.66 -2.08 3.08
CA SER A 373 -27.54 -0.97 4.02
C SER A 373 -26.10 -0.82 4.56
N GLN A 374 -25.12 -0.86 3.64
CA GLN A 374 -23.69 -0.83 3.97
C GLN A 374 -22.95 0.29 3.24
N LEU A 375 -21.97 0.84 3.95
CA LEU A 375 -20.92 1.69 3.40
C LEU A 375 -19.59 0.96 3.50
N ALA A 376 -18.78 1.04 2.46
CA ALA A 376 -17.42 0.52 2.48
C ALA A 376 -16.44 1.54 1.91
N LEU A 377 -15.28 1.67 2.54
CA LEU A 377 -14.20 2.55 2.11
C LEU A 377 -13.10 1.72 1.44
N THR A 378 -12.61 2.14 0.28
CA THR A 378 -11.50 1.46 -0.39
C THR A 378 -10.13 1.93 0.11
N ALA A 379 -9.08 1.17 -0.21
CA ALA A 379 -7.71 1.61 -0.01
C ALA A 379 -7.44 2.87 -0.85
N MET A 380 -6.50 3.69 -0.39
CA MET A 380 -6.26 5.00 -0.97
C MET A 380 -5.05 4.87 -1.87
N ASP A 381 -5.28 5.11 -3.16
CA ASP A 381 -4.20 5.20 -4.14
C ASP A 381 -3.46 6.52 -3.95
N ARG A 382 -2.15 6.49 -4.14
CA ARG A 382 -1.27 7.63 -3.88
C ARG A 382 -0.21 7.75 -4.93
N GLU A 383 -0.13 8.96 -5.48
CA GLU A 383 0.85 9.33 -6.48
C GLU A 383 1.52 10.63 -6.07
N SER A 384 2.69 10.89 -6.65
CA SER A 384 3.44 12.10 -6.36
C SER A 384 4.18 12.62 -7.56
N GLU A 385 4.13 13.93 -7.74
CA GLU A 385 4.89 14.67 -8.74
C GLU A 385 5.96 15.48 -8.01
N GLN A 386 7.21 15.36 -8.46
CA GLN A 386 8.33 16.12 -7.91
C GLN A 386 9.05 16.83 -9.05
N VAL A 387 9.30 18.12 -8.89
CA VAL A 387 9.97 18.97 -9.89
C VAL A 387 11.32 19.47 -9.39
N ALA A 388 12.22 19.77 -10.32
CA ALA A 388 13.62 20.02 -10.02
C ALA A 388 13.92 21.49 -9.67
N ASP A 389 13.13 22.42 -10.20
CA ASP A 389 13.32 23.87 -10.03
C ASP A 389 12.02 24.60 -9.65
N GLU A 390 12.17 25.90 -9.33
CA GLU A 390 11.06 26.74 -8.87
C GLU A 390 10.12 27.16 -10.01
N ALA A 391 10.62 27.27 -11.24
CA ALA A 391 9.80 27.67 -12.39
C ALA A 391 8.87 26.53 -12.82
N GLU A 392 9.38 25.30 -12.87
CA GLU A 392 8.58 24.08 -13.07
C GLU A 392 7.53 23.94 -11.97
N TRP A 393 7.89 24.29 -10.73
CA TRP A 393 6.93 24.27 -9.61
C TRP A 393 5.81 25.29 -9.79
N ASP A 394 6.12 26.53 -10.19
CA ASP A 394 5.12 27.56 -10.43
C ASP A 394 4.14 27.15 -11.56
N GLU A 395 4.66 26.53 -12.63
CA GLU A 395 3.83 25.98 -13.71
C GLU A 395 2.92 24.84 -13.22
N LEU A 396 3.49 23.89 -12.48
CA LEU A 396 2.75 22.78 -11.90
C LEU A 396 1.66 23.29 -10.94
N ALA A 397 2.01 24.21 -10.05
CA ALA A 397 1.14 24.81 -9.03
C ALA A 397 0.01 25.65 -9.64
N ALA A 398 0.22 26.27 -10.80
CA ALA A 398 -0.80 27.06 -11.49
C ALA A 398 -1.97 26.20 -12.01
N THR A 399 -1.73 24.91 -12.27
CA THR A 399 -2.75 23.98 -12.77
C THR A 399 -3.28 23.11 -11.62
N THR A 400 -4.59 23.16 -11.38
CA THR A 400 -5.23 22.26 -10.42
C THR A 400 -5.60 20.95 -11.12
N PRO A 401 -5.12 19.79 -10.65
CA PRO A 401 -5.42 18.49 -11.25
C PRO A 401 -6.80 17.95 -10.86
N LEU A 402 -7.60 18.73 -10.14
CA LEU A 402 -8.88 18.34 -9.58
C LEU A 402 -10.01 19.06 -10.31
N THR A 403 -10.99 18.28 -10.78
CA THR A 403 -12.24 18.80 -11.35
C THR A 403 -13.40 18.40 -10.44
N PRO A 404 -13.84 19.27 -9.51
CA PRO A 404 -14.81 18.89 -8.49
C PRO A 404 -16.21 18.74 -9.08
N LEU A 405 -16.84 17.60 -8.78
CA LEU A 405 -18.23 17.31 -9.08
C LEU A 405 -19.15 17.89 -7.98
N VAL A 406 -19.95 18.88 -8.33
CA VAL A 406 -20.83 19.59 -7.37
C VAL A 406 -22.27 19.09 -7.51
N LEU A 407 -22.73 18.32 -6.52
CA LEU A 407 -24.11 17.81 -6.48
C LEU A 407 -25.07 18.84 -5.87
N GLY A 408 -25.61 19.72 -6.72
CA GLY A 408 -26.56 20.76 -6.32
C GLY A 408 -28.03 20.32 -6.32
N SER A 409 -28.92 21.20 -5.85
CA SER A 409 -30.38 20.99 -5.96
C SER A 409 -30.90 21.02 -7.40
N TRP A 410 -30.13 21.63 -8.30
CA TRP A 410 -30.37 21.71 -9.74
C TRP A 410 -30.01 20.43 -10.51
N LEU A 411 -29.36 19.45 -9.86
CA LEU A 411 -28.92 18.22 -10.51
C LEU A 411 -30.11 17.47 -11.10
N TYR A 412 -30.02 17.14 -12.39
CA TYR A 412 -30.87 16.16 -13.04
C TYR A 412 -30.37 14.78 -12.59
N ASP A 413 -30.86 14.36 -11.41
CA ASP A 413 -30.40 13.18 -10.69
C ASP A 413 -30.80 11.88 -11.41
N LEU A 414 -30.26 10.76 -10.94
CA LEU A 414 -30.31 9.46 -11.62
C LEU A 414 -31.74 8.96 -11.87
N ASP A 415 -32.68 9.25 -10.94
CA ASP A 415 -34.10 8.92 -11.05
C ASP A 415 -34.77 9.56 -12.28
N ARG A 416 -34.24 10.70 -12.74
CA ARG A 416 -34.72 11.42 -13.93
C ARG A 416 -33.89 11.12 -15.17
N ALA A 417 -32.58 10.96 -15.01
CA ALA A 417 -31.66 10.65 -16.12
C ALA A 417 -31.94 9.27 -16.73
N LEU A 418 -32.20 8.26 -15.89
CA LEU A 418 -32.40 6.87 -16.36
C LEU A 418 -33.61 6.73 -17.31
N PRO A 419 -34.81 7.25 -17.02
CA PRO A 419 -35.93 7.18 -17.97
C PRO A 419 -35.66 7.85 -19.33
N VAL A 420 -34.91 8.96 -19.32
CA VAL A 420 -34.53 9.66 -20.57
C VAL A 420 -33.58 8.78 -21.38
N ALA A 421 -32.53 8.26 -20.75
CA ALA A 421 -31.57 7.36 -21.39
C ALA A 421 -32.22 6.06 -21.90
N GLN A 422 -33.16 5.48 -21.15
CA GLN A 422 -33.92 4.30 -21.59
C GLN A 422 -34.75 4.59 -22.84
N THR A 423 -35.41 5.76 -22.89
CA THR A 423 -36.22 6.15 -24.05
C THR A 423 -35.35 6.28 -25.31
N ALA A 424 -34.17 6.89 -25.15
CA ALA A 424 -33.14 6.98 -26.18
C ALA A 424 -32.65 5.61 -26.65
N LEU A 425 -32.27 4.72 -25.73
CA LEU A 425 -31.79 3.37 -26.04
C LEU A 425 -32.88 2.52 -26.73
N THR A 426 -34.14 2.64 -26.29
CA THR A 426 -35.27 1.90 -26.88
C THR A 426 -35.51 2.29 -28.34
N SER A 427 -35.20 3.54 -28.72
CA SER A 427 -35.31 3.98 -30.11
C SER A 427 -34.27 3.31 -31.03
N HIS A 428 -33.17 2.82 -30.46
CA HIS A 428 -32.08 2.13 -31.18
C HIS A 428 -32.25 0.61 -31.15
N THR A 429 -32.71 0.04 -30.05
CA THR A 429 -32.86 -1.42 -29.88
C THR A 429 -33.94 -1.73 -28.86
N ASN A 430 -34.83 -2.66 -29.19
CA ASN A 430 -35.96 -3.04 -28.33
C ASN A 430 -35.56 -3.92 -27.13
N ALA A 431 -34.31 -4.34 -27.05
CA ALA A 431 -33.88 -5.31 -26.06
C ALA A 431 -32.43 -5.09 -25.62
N PHE A 432 -32.29 -4.52 -24.42
CA PHE A 432 -31.03 -4.18 -23.78
C PHE A 432 -31.13 -4.38 -22.27
N PHE A 433 -29.97 -4.47 -21.63
CA PHE A 433 -29.82 -4.54 -20.18
C PHE A 433 -29.00 -3.35 -19.73
N LEU A 434 -29.53 -2.55 -18.83
CA LEU A 434 -28.76 -1.47 -18.21
C LEU A 434 -27.74 -2.07 -17.26
N ASP A 435 -26.51 -1.56 -17.34
CA ASP A 435 -25.36 -2.05 -16.59
C ASP A 435 -24.90 -1.02 -15.57
N SER A 436 -24.60 0.19 -16.02
CA SER A 436 -24.12 1.25 -15.15
C SER A 436 -24.53 2.64 -15.62
N ALA A 437 -24.50 3.59 -14.69
CA ALA A 437 -24.62 5.01 -14.97
C ALA A 437 -23.52 5.78 -14.24
N SER A 438 -22.67 6.48 -14.97
CA SER A 438 -21.58 7.30 -14.40
C SER A 438 -21.89 8.79 -14.53
N LEU A 439 -21.68 9.54 -13.46
CA LEU A 439 -21.73 10.99 -13.42
C LEU A 439 -20.31 11.53 -13.28
N TYR A 440 -19.88 12.31 -14.25
CA TYR A 440 -18.54 12.92 -14.27
C TYR A 440 -18.59 14.31 -14.92
N VAL A 441 -17.45 15.01 -14.87
CA VAL A 441 -17.23 16.26 -15.60
C VAL A 441 -16.43 15.95 -16.87
N ASP A 442 -16.97 16.32 -18.03
CA ASP A 442 -16.32 16.08 -19.32
C ASP A 442 -15.15 17.06 -19.57
N GLU A 443 -14.48 16.91 -20.73
CA GLU A 443 -13.37 17.78 -21.13
C GLU A 443 -13.77 19.25 -21.30
N THR A 444 -15.06 19.53 -21.52
CA THR A 444 -15.59 20.89 -21.67
C THR A 444 -15.95 21.53 -20.33
N GLY A 445 -15.89 20.78 -19.23
CA GLY A 445 -16.32 21.20 -17.90
C GLY A 445 -17.83 21.05 -17.67
N ALA A 446 -18.56 20.40 -18.59
CA ALA A 446 -19.96 20.08 -18.42
C ALA A 446 -20.13 18.81 -17.59
N MET A 447 -21.19 18.77 -16.77
CA MET A 447 -21.51 17.59 -15.96
C MET A 447 -22.46 16.71 -16.76
N CYS A 448 -22.07 15.44 -16.95
CA CYS A 448 -22.77 14.52 -17.83
C CYS A 448 -22.99 13.19 -17.12
N TRP A 449 -24.16 12.61 -17.38
CA TRP A 449 -24.47 11.22 -17.10
C TRP A 449 -24.14 10.39 -18.33
N GLN A 450 -23.28 9.40 -18.22
CA GLN A 450 -23.12 8.36 -19.23
C GLN A 450 -23.79 7.09 -18.73
N VAL A 451 -24.82 6.65 -19.44
CA VAL A 451 -25.55 5.42 -19.13
C VAL A 451 -25.10 4.35 -20.11
N VAL A 452 -24.61 3.23 -19.58
CA VAL A 452 -24.11 2.09 -20.35
C VAL A 452 -25.13 0.94 -20.27
N ALA A 453 -25.40 0.34 -21.41
CA ALA A 453 -26.26 -0.82 -21.56
C ALA A 453 -25.61 -1.85 -22.47
N TRP A 454 -26.03 -3.11 -22.35
CA TRP A 454 -25.62 -4.19 -23.25
C TRP A 454 -26.83 -4.66 -24.05
N ASN A 455 -26.65 -4.81 -25.37
CA ASN A 455 -27.66 -5.45 -26.20
C ASN A 455 -27.58 -6.99 -26.10
N HIS A 456 -28.50 -7.70 -26.74
CA HIS A 456 -28.50 -9.18 -26.78
C HIS A 456 -27.32 -9.81 -27.53
N GLU A 457 -26.53 -9.01 -28.25
CA GLU A 457 -25.34 -9.45 -28.97
C GLU A 457 -24.05 -9.17 -28.18
N ASP A 458 -24.17 -8.85 -26.88
CA ASP A 458 -23.07 -8.43 -25.99
C ASP A 458 -22.27 -7.24 -26.55
N GLN A 459 -22.93 -6.32 -27.27
CA GLN A 459 -22.33 -5.05 -27.68
C GLN A 459 -22.70 -3.93 -26.68
N PRO A 460 -21.72 -3.13 -26.26
CA PRO A 460 -21.97 -1.98 -25.40
C PRO A 460 -22.65 -0.85 -26.17
N LEU A 461 -23.75 -0.35 -25.60
CA LEU A 461 -24.48 0.83 -26.01
C LEU A 461 -24.31 1.89 -24.93
N HIS A 462 -24.19 3.16 -25.34
CA HIS A 462 -24.12 4.26 -24.38
C HIS A 462 -24.96 5.45 -24.80
N VAL A 463 -25.46 6.18 -23.81
CA VAL A 463 -26.16 7.47 -23.97
C VAL A 463 -25.58 8.45 -22.97
N VAL A 464 -25.24 9.64 -23.46
CA VAL A 464 -24.75 10.76 -22.65
C VAL A 464 -25.87 11.80 -22.48
N VAL A 465 -26.23 12.07 -21.23
CA VAL A 465 -27.27 13.02 -20.84
C VAL A 465 -26.65 14.16 -20.03
N ASP A 466 -26.95 15.41 -20.40
CA ASP A 466 -26.54 16.58 -19.64
C ASP A 466 -27.17 16.57 -18.23
N ALA A 467 -26.35 16.62 -17.19
CA ALA A 467 -26.79 16.50 -15.80
C ALA A 467 -27.45 17.79 -15.26
N ARG A 468 -27.52 18.88 -16.03
CA ARG A 468 -28.25 20.11 -15.68
C ARG A 468 -29.58 20.23 -16.40
N SER A 469 -29.62 19.96 -17.70
CA SER A 469 -30.79 20.16 -18.53
C SER A 469 -31.60 18.87 -18.77
N GLY A 470 -30.97 17.70 -18.64
CA GLY A 470 -31.54 16.41 -19.04
C GLY A 470 -31.57 16.20 -20.55
N SER A 471 -30.88 17.02 -21.35
CA SER A 471 -30.80 16.83 -22.80
C SER A 471 -29.77 15.76 -23.17
N ILE A 472 -30.09 14.94 -24.15
CA ILE A 472 -29.14 14.01 -24.77
C ILE A 472 -28.07 14.82 -25.50
N GLN A 473 -26.81 14.52 -25.23
CA GLN A 473 -25.65 15.13 -25.87
C GLN A 473 -25.01 14.20 -26.91
N ASP A 474 -25.00 12.89 -26.64
CA ASP A 474 -24.40 11.88 -27.52
C ASP A 474 -25.05 10.50 -27.33
N GLU A 475 -25.11 9.70 -28.39
CA GLU A 475 -25.68 8.35 -28.43
C GLU A 475 -24.90 7.47 -29.43
N GLY A 476 -24.47 6.28 -29.02
CA GLY A 476 -23.67 5.42 -29.89
C GLY A 476 -23.54 3.95 -29.44
N ALA A 477 -23.02 3.13 -30.36
CA ALA A 477 -22.47 1.80 -30.09
C ALA A 477 -20.95 1.91 -30.19
N GLU A 478 -20.22 1.34 -29.23
CA GLU A 478 -18.74 1.38 -29.20
C GLU A 478 -18.08 0.47 -30.24
#